data_AF-A0A5C5S846-F1
#
_entry.id   AF-A0A5C5S846-F1
#
_cell.length_a   1.000
_cell.length_b   1.000
_cell.length_c   1.000
_cell.angle_alpha   90.00
_cell.angle_beta   90.00
_cell.angle_gamma   90.00
#
_symmetry.space_group_name_H-M   'P 1'
#
loop_
_entity.id
_entity.type
_entity.pdbx_description
1 polymer ?
#
loop_
_entity_poly.entity_id
_entity_poly.type
_entity_poly.pdbx_seq_one_letter_code
_entity_poly.pdbx_strand_id
1 'polypeptide(L)'
;MTVSVWRVPVYLPYLQPPLTAAAIDDAEARLGVTLPAAYLDLLREQNGGYVRYTWPDTVSRSVILAERRLRMRALFGVGVAVVALVVAAPARAQQSSGPIEIESALEGRKTITPDWQTINAQPLGSRGNPVRVHQPRGQHAYLQRLACPNGSAPAFRRVGSFGVGPYSTIIDGYDVDCGGTKSVLFMDMYHPGYSERRPVPGFTIRAP
;
A
#
# COMPACT_ATOMS: atom_id res chain seq x y z
N MET A 1 22.11 25.77 9.48
CA MET A 1 20.71 25.43 9.14
C MET A 1 20.51 23.97 9.55
N THR A 2 19.78 23.72 10.63
CA THR A 2 19.50 22.36 11.12
C THR A 2 18.46 21.71 10.22
N VAL A 3 18.89 20.69 9.46
CA VAL A 3 17.99 19.85 8.69
C VAL A 3 17.28 18.93 9.69
N SER A 4 16.07 19.32 10.12
CA SER A 4 15.24 18.42 10.91
C SER A 4 14.80 17.26 10.03
N VAL A 5 15.31 16.06 10.35
CA VAL A 5 14.93 14.79 9.71
C VAL A 5 13.48 14.43 10.07
N TRP A 6 12.99 14.95 11.20
CA TRP A 6 11.72 14.59 11.81
C TRP A 6 10.61 15.53 11.34
N ARG A 7 9.66 14.98 10.57
CA ARG A 7 8.37 15.60 10.28
C ARG A 7 7.28 14.71 10.84
N VAL A 8 6.41 15.26 11.69
CA VAL A 8 5.24 14.55 12.22
C VAL A 8 4.43 13.99 11.05
N PRO A 9 4.36 12.66 10.86
CA PRO A 9 3.59 12.07 9.79
C PRO A 9 2.09 12.16 10.11
N VAL A 10 1.25 12.20 9.08
CA VAL A 10 -0.22 12.09 9.19
C VAL A 10 -0.65 10.71 9.76
N TYR A 11 0.28 9.76 9.84
CA TYR A 11 0.08 8.42 10.40
C TYR A 11 0.69 8.31 11.79
N LEU A 12 -0.14 8.56 12.81
CA LEU A 12 0.19 8.40 14.23
C LEU A 12 0.05 6.98 14.84
N PRO A 13 -0.43 5.89 14.17
CA PRO A 13 -0.77 4.67 14.91
C PRO A 13 0.44 3.89 15.43
N TYR A 14 1.67 4.29 15.09
CA TYR A 14 2.91 3.64 15.53
C TYR A 14 3.83 4.58 16.32
N LEU A 15 3.39 5.81 16.61
CA LEU A 15 4.12 6.69 17.50
C LEU A 15 3.87 6.21 18.93
N GLN A 16 4.92 5.78 19.60
CA GLN A 16 4.85 5.39 21.00
C GLN A 16 4.71 6.65 21.87
N PRO A 17 4.25 6.51 23.12
CA PRO A 17 4.36 7.58 24.10
C PRO A 17 5.78 8.15 24.18
N PRO A 18 5.96 9.43 24.58
CA PRO A 18 7.27 10.02 24.75
C PRO A 18 8.22 9.12 25.53
N LEU A 19 9.48 9.06 25.09
CA LEU A 19 10.50 8.23 25.74
C LEU A 19 10.68 8.69 27.20
N THR A 20 10.50 7.77 28.14
CA THR A 20 10.69 8.02 29.57
C THR A 20 11.97 7.35 30.07
N ALA A 21 12.53 7.86 31.18
CA ALA A 21 13.67 7.23 31.84
C ALA A 21 13.35 5.77 32.24
N ALA A 22 12.16 5.52 32.79
CA ALA A 22 11.73 4.17 33.16
C ALA A 22 11.66 3.20 31.96
N ALA A 23 11.29 3.67 30.77
CA ALA A 23 11.29 2.85 29.55
C ALA A 23 12.71 2.53 29.07
N ILE A 24 13.65 3.47 29.25
CA ILE A 24 15.08 3.24 28.96
C ILE A 24 15.64 2.21 29.95
N ASP A 25 15.40 2.41 31.25
CA ASP A 25 15.89 1.52 32.32
C ASP A 25 15.37 0.09 32.13
N ASP A 26 14.07 -0.09 31.82
CA ASP A 26 13.48 -1.40 31.52
C ASP A 26 14.15 -2.05 30.29
N ALA A 27 14.34 -1.29 29.22
CA ALA A 27 14.94 -1.80 28.00
C ALA A 27 16.40 -2.23 28.20
N GLU A 28 17.21 -1.41 28.87
CA GLU A 28 18.60 -1.72 29.17
C GLU A 28 18.73 -2.94 30.08
N ALA A 29 17.89 -3.04 31.11
CA ALA A 29 17.85 -4.18 32.02
C ALA A 29 17.49 -5.48 31.28
N ARG A 30 16.51 -5.44 30.37
CA ARG A 30 16.06 -6.61 29.61
C ARG A 30 17.05 -7.04 28.53
N LEU A 31 17.74 -6.09 27.92
CA LEU A 31 18.71 -6.35 26.86
C LEU A 31 20.11 -6.64 27.41
N GLY A 32 20.39 -6.30 28.68
CA GLY A 32 21.70 -6.46 29.31
C GLY A 32 22.77 -5.53 28.70
N VAL A 33 22.35 -4.42 28.10
CA VAL A 33 23.24 -3.45 27.44
C VAL A 33 22.81 -2.04 27.79
N THR A 34 23.76 -1.10 27.78
CA THR A 34 23.46 0.33 27.77
C THR A 34 23.17 0.77 26.35
N LEU A 35 22.05 1.44 26.13
CA LEU A 35 21.66 1.96 24.83
C LEU A 35 22.59 3.12 24.46
N PRO A 36 23.09 3.17 23.20
CA PRO A 36 23.97 4.27 22.78
C PRO A 36 23.28 5.63 22.92
N ALA A 37 24.01 6.64 23.39
CA ALA A 37 23.48 8.00 23.56
C ALA A 37 22.86 8.54 22.26
N ALA A 38 23.51 8.32 21.12
CA ALA A 38 23.00 8.72 19.81
C ALA A 38 21.66 8.05 19.45
N TYR A 39 21.43 6.81 19.90
CA TYR A 39 20.16 6.13 19.69
C TYR A 39 19.06 6.71 20.59
N LEU A 40 19.39 7.00 21.86
CA LEU A 40 18.48 7.67 22.78
C LEU A 40 18.09 9.07 22.28
N ASP A 41 19.03 9.80 21.68
CA ASP A 41 18.75 11.12 21.09
C ASP A 41 17.73 11.01 19.95
N LEU A 42 17.85 10.01 19.07
CA LEU A 42 16.84 9.77 18.02
C LEU A 42 15.47 9.39 18.61
N LEU A 43 15.43 8.56 19.65
CA LEU A 43 14.17 8.17 20.29
C LEU A 43 13.50 9.30 21.08
N ARG A 44 14.28 10.26 21.59
CA ARG A 44 13.75 11.49 22.22
C ARG A 44 13.08 12.40 21.20
N GLU A 45 13.61 12.45 19.98
CA GLU A 45 12.96 13.16 18.86
C GLU A 45 11.68 12.44 18.42
N GLN A 46 11.71 11.12 18.30
CA GLN A 46 10.53 10.33 17.97
C GLN A 46 10.66 8.89 18.49
N ASN A 47 9.81 8.55 19.48
CA ASN A 47 9.77 7.19 20.01
C ASN A 47 8.95 6.28 19.09
N GLY A 48 9.62 5.63 18.13
CA GLY A 48 8.98 4.75 17.15
C GLY A 48 8.39 5.49 15.93
N GLY A 49 7.53 4.81 15.17
CA GLY A 49 6.90 5.37 13.96
C GLY A 49 7.81 5.46 12.73
N TYR A 50 7.22 5.88 11.61
CA TYR A 50 7.92 6.07 10.33
C TYR A 50 8.34 7.53 10.15
N VAL A 51 9.58 7.76 9.73
CA VAL A 51 10.09 9.10 9.41
C VAL A 51 9.91 9.39 7.93
N ARG A 52 9.44 10.58 7.58
CA ARG A 52 9.39 11.03 6.18
C ARG A 52 10.60 11.91 5.89
N TYR A 53 11.74 11.30 5.62
CA TYR A 53 12.94 11.99 5.16
C TYR A 53 13.24 11.67 3.70
N THR A 54 13.56 12.70 2.93
CA THR A 54 13.94 12.62 1.51
C THR A 54 15.26 13.34 1.35
N TRP A 55 16.29 12.68 0.78
CA TRP A 55 17.57 13.32 0.51
C TRP A 55 17.41 14.42 -0.55
N PRO A 56 18.02 15.61 -0.38
CA PRO A 56 17.94 16.71 -1.34
C PRO A 56 18.34 16.32 -2.79
N ASP A 57 19.28 15.38 -2.93
CA ASP A 57 19.83 14.93 -4.22
C ASP A 57 19.25 13.61 -4.72
N THR A 58 18.19 13.10 -4.07
CA THR A 58 17.41 11.98 -4.58
C THR A 58 16.14 12.50 -5.24
N VAL A 59 15.89 12.09 -6.48
CA VAL A 59 14.75 12.53 -7.32
C VAL A 59 13.42 12.03 -6.73
N SER A 60 12.97 12.65 -5.65
CA SER A 60 11.65 12.47 -5.06
C SER A 60 10.97 13.83 -4.97
N ARG A 61 10.73 14.42 -6.15
CA ARG A 61 9.90 15.63 -6.28
C ARG A 61 8.43 15.26 -6.13
N SER A 62 7.91 15.41 -4.92
CA SER A 62 6.47 15.62 -4.69
C SER A 62 6.10 17.01 -5.20
N VAL A 63 5.55 17.08 -6.41
CA VAL A 63 4.89 18.29 -6.90
C VAL A 63 3.40 18.14 -6.65
N ILE A 64 2.95 18.81 -5.60
CA ILE A 64 1.56 19.23 -5.40
C ILE A 64 1.37 20.43 -6.32
N LEU A 65 0.38 20.40 -7.21
CA LEU A 65 -0.32 21.54 -7.82
C LEU A 65 -1.52 20.90 -8.56
N ALA A 66 -2.75 21.01 -8.05
CA ALA A 66 -3.61 22.20 -8.03
C ALA A 66 -4.78 21.94 -8.97
N GLU A 67 -5.97 22.07 -8.41
CA GLU A 67 -7.25 21.70 -8.98
C GLU A 67 -7.56 22.48 -10.26
N ARG A 68 -7.98 21.78 -11.31
CA ARG A 68 -8.89 22.34 -12.32
C ARG A 68 -10.00 21.34 -12.61
N ARG A 69 -11.18 21.65 -12.06
CA ARG A 69 -12.44 21.01 -12.42
C ARG A 69 -12.77 21.39 -13.87
N LEU A 70 -12.70 20.44 -14.81
CA LEU A 70 -13.41 20.57 -16.08
C LEU A 70 -14.68 19.71 -16.04
N ARG A 71 -15.82 20.39 -16.15
CA ARG A 71 -17.15 19.80 -16.36
C ARG A 71 -17.19 19.20 -17.76
N MET A 72 -17.40 17.90 -17.89
CA MET A 72 -17.70 17.25 -19.17
C MET A 72 -19.21 17.03 -19.29
N ARG A 73 -19.79 17.60 -20.34
CA ARG A 73 -21.15 17.33 -20.80
C ARG A 73 -21.17 15.96 -21.48
N ALA A 74 -22.05 15.08 -21.03
CA ALA A 74 -22.32 13.81 -21.68
C ALA A 74 -23.17 14.05 -22.95
N LEU A 75 -22.67 13.62 -24.10
CA LEU A 75 -23.48 13.32 -25.27
C LEU A 75 -23.65 11.80 -25.30
N PHE A 76 -24.89 11.37 -25.05
CA PHE A 76 -25.32 9.98 -25.21
C PHE A 76 -25.37 9.63 -26.70
N GLY A 77 -24.62 8.61 -27.09
CA GLY A 77 -24.72 7.95 -28.39
C GLY A 77 -24.82 6.44 -28.17
N VAL A 78 -26.00 5.90 -28.48
CA VAL A 78 -26.41 4.49 -28.40
C VAL A 78 -25.68 3.66 -29.46
N GLY A 79 -25.28 2.42 -29.15
CA GLY A 79 -24.67 1.54 -30.15
C GLY A 79 -24.34 0.10 -29.69
N VAL A 80 -25.38 -0.74 -29.65
CA VAL A 80 -25.43 -2.18 -29.98
C VAL A 80 -24.45 -3.15 -29.29
N ALA A 81 -25.03 -4.06 -28.48
CA ALA A 81 -24.37 -5.20 -27.87
C ALA A 81 -24.27 -6.40 -28.83
N VAL A 82 -23.05 -6.94 -28.99
CA VAL A 82 -22.80 -8.26 -29.57
C VAL A 82 -22.35 -9.17 -28.42
N VAL A 83 -23.19 -10.14 -28.05
CA VAL A 83 -22.86 -11.16 -27.05
C VAL A 83 -22.16 -12.32 -27.75
N ALA A 84 -20.83 -12.37 -27.65
CA ALA A 84 -20.05 -13.55 -28.01
C ALA A 84 -19.88 -14.43 -26.76
N LEU A 85 -20.55 -15.59 -26.73
CA LEU A 85 -20.33 -16.61 -25.70
C LEU A 85 -18.99 -17.31 -25.97
N VAL A 86 -17.93 -16.82 -25.33
CA VAL A 86 -16.66 -17.56 -25.19
C VAL A 86 -16.76 -18.37 -23.90
N VAL A 87 -16.75 -19.70 -24.00
CA VAL A 87 -16.64 -20.59 -22.84
C VAL A 87 -15.19 -20.51 -22.33
N ALA A 88 -14.93 -19.53 -21.47
CA ALA A 88 -13.70 -19.45 -20.71
C ALA A 88 -13.75 -20.50 -19.59
N ALA A 89 -12.74 -21.38 -19.53
CA ALA A 89 -12.44 -22.14 -18.31
C ALA A 89 -12.42 -21.18 -17.12
N PRO A 90 -12.88 -21.59 -15.91
CA PRO A 90 -12.99 -20.66 -14.80
C PRO A 90 -11.57 -20.20 -14.46
N ALA A 91 -11.25 -18.96 -14.83
CA ALA A 91 -10.25 -18.20 -14.10
C ALA A 91 -10.65 -18.35 -12.64
N ARG A 92 -9.79 -18.98 -11.81
CA ARG A 92 -10.03 -19.13 -10.36
C ARG A 92 -10.55 -17.79 -9.85
N ALA A 93 -11.84 -17.75 -9.53
CA ALA A 93 -12.55 -16.52 -9.28
C ALA A 93 -11.90 -15.83 -8.08
N GLN A 94 -11.81 -14.50 -8.15
CA GLN A 94 -11.45 -13.65 -7.03
C GLN A 94 -12.15 -14.16 -5.77
N GLN A 95 -11.39 -14.42 -4.71
CA GLN A 95 -12.03 -14.70 -3.43
C GLN A 95 -12.67 -13.40 -2.93
N SER A 96 -13.97 -13.22 -3.15
CA SER A 96 -14.72 -12.00 -2.82
C SER A 96 -15.71 -12.21 -1.68
N SER A 97 -15.63 -13.36 -1.00
CA SER A 97 -16.48 -13.76 0.12
C SER A 97 -15.75 -14.81 0.98
N GLY A 98 -16.32 -15.09 2.15
CA GLY A 98 -15.82 -16.12 3.06
C GLY A 98 -14.55 -15.74 3.83
N PRO A 99 -14.06 -16.65 4.69
CA PRO A 99 -12.86 -16.43 5.49
C PRO A 99 -11.59 -16.47 4.64
N ILE A 100 -10.59 -15.66 5.00
CA ILE A 100 -9.24 -15.67 4.40
C ILE A 100 -8.17 -15.91 5.45
N GLU A 101 -7.07 -16.49 5.02
CA GLU A 101 -5.85 -16.55 5.80
C GLU A 101 -5.07 -15.25 5.68
N ILE A 102 -4.49 -14.84 6.81
CA ILE A 102 -3.57 -13.72 6.96
C ILE A 102 -2.35 -14.24 7.71
N GLU A 103 -1.15 -13.87 7.25
CA GLU A 103 0.09 -14.25 7.91
C GLU A 103 0.96 -13.02 8.08
N SER A 104 1.10 -12.53 9.32
CA SER A 104 1.95 -11.38 9.67
C SER A 104 3.09 -11.78 10.60
N ALA A 105 4.20 -11.03 10.55
CA ALA A 105 5.33 -11.26 11.45
C ALA A 105 5.00 -10.99 12.93
N LEU A 106 4.00 -10.14 13.20
CA LEU A 106 3.64 -9.72 14.57
C LEU A 106 2.67 -10.69 15.23
N GLU A 107 1.70 -11.19 14.47
CA GLU A 107 0.57 -11.98 15.01
C GLU A 107 0.56 -13.44 14.52
N GLY A 108 1.50 -13.81 13.65
CA GLY A 108 1.52 -15.13 13.04
C GLY A 108 0.39 -15.33 12.01
N ARG A 109 0.02 -16.58 11.80
CA ARG A 109 -1.05 -16.98 10.88
C ARG A 109 -2.41 -16.99 11.60
N LYS A 110 -3.40 -16.35 10.98
CA LYS A 110 -4.78 -16.29 11.48
C LYS A 110 -5.79 -16.32 10.34
N THR A 111 -6.95 -16.88 10.62
CA THR A 111 -8.13 -16.78 9.75
C THR A 111 -8.96 -15.56 10.14
N ILE A 112 -9.36 -14.74 9.17
CA ILE A 112 -10.28 -13.61 9.39
C ILE A 112 -11.47 -13.71 8.45
N THR A 113 -12.58 -13.06 8.81
CA THR A 113 -13.73 -12.83 7.92
C THR A 113 -13.81 -11.35 7.59
N PRO A 114 -13.32 -10.91 6.42
CA PRO A 114 -13.39 -9.51 6.03
C PRO A 114 -14.82 -9.03 5.81
N ASP A 115 -15.06 -7.74 6.01
CA ASP A 115 -16.27 -7.08 5.50
C ASP A 115 -16.16 -6.91 3.98
N TRP A 116 -16.49 -8.00 3.28
CA TRP A 116 -16.42 -8.05 1.83
C TRP A 116 -17.33 -7.04 1.14
N GLN A 117 -18.47 -6.70 1.74
CA GLN A 117 -19.39 -5.75 1.14
C GLN A 117 -18.77 -4.37 1.11
N THR A 118 -18.23 -3.91 2.25
CA THR A 118 -17.56 -2.61 2.34
C THR A 118 -16.30 -2.56 1.46
N ILE A 119 -15.52 -3.65 1.43
CA ILE A 119 -14.29 -3.72 0.62
C ILE A 119 -14.61 -3.71 -0.87
N ASN A 120 -15.53 -4.55 -1.34
CA ASN A 120 -15.83 -4.69 -2.76
C ASN A 120 -16.54 -3.45 -3.34
N ALA A 121 -17.14 -2.60 -2.50
CA ALA A 121 -17.68 -1.31 -2.91
C ALA A 121 -16.60 -0.29 -3.30
N GLN A 122 -15.33 -0.53 -2.93
CA GLN A 122 -14.21 0.36 -3.22
C GLN A 122 -13.42 -0.13 -4.45
N PRO A 123 -12.83 0.77 -5.25
CA PRO A 123 -12.00 0.39 -6.39
C PRO A 123 -10.78 -0.42 -5.96
N LEU A 124 -10.46 -1.49 -6.70
CA LEU A 124 -9.25 -2.30 -6.45
C LEU A 124 -8.00 -1.42 -6.55
N GLY A 125 -7.06 -1.61 -5.61
CA GLY A 125 -5.85 -0.80 -5.49
C GLY A 125 -6.04 0.50 -4.71
N SER A 126 -7.24 0.78 -4.20
CA SER A 126 -7.48 1.86 -3.25
C SER A 126 -7.12 1.43 -1.82
N ARG A 127 -7.06 2.39 -0.89
CA ARG A 127 -6.87 2.09 0.55
C ARG A 127 -7.94 1.16 1.11
N GLY A 128 -9.19 1.29 0.63
CA GLY A 128 -10.34 0.50 1.09
C GLY A 128 -10.48 -0.86 0.41
N ASN A 129 -9.76 -1.10 -0.68
CA ASN A 129 -9.70 -2.38 -1.38
C ASN A 129 -8.28 -2.58 -1.94
N PRO A 130 -7.28 -2.79 -1.07
CA PRO A 130 -5.90 -2.90 -1.49
C PRO A 130 -5.71 -4.19 -2.31
N VAL A 131 -4.74 -4.17 -3.21
CA VAL A 131 -4.35 -5.37 -3.95
C VAL A 131 -3.79 -6.39 -2.96
N ARG A 132 -4.44 -7.54 -2.86
CA ARG A 132 -3.96 -8.65 -2.03
C ARG A 132 -2.84 -9.38 -2.74
N VAL A 133 -1.72 -9.56 -2.07
CA VAL A 133 -0.55 -10.30 -2.55
C VAL A 133 0.13 -11.02 -1.38
N HIS A 134 1.09 -11.89 -1.72
CA HIS A 134 1.91 -12.58 -0.73
C HIS A 134 3.34 -12.02 -0.70
N GLN A 135 3.73 -11.43 0.43
CA GLN A 135 5.07 -10.87 0.69
C GLN A 135 5.47 -9.70 -0.24
N PRO A 136 6.59 -9.01 0.03
CA PRO A 136 7.09 -7.95 -0.86
C PRO A 136 7.32 -8.42 -2.30
N ARG A 137 7.70 -9.70 -2.49
CA ARG A 137 7.85 -10.30 -3.83
C ARG A 137 6.52 -10.30 -4.60
N GLY A 138 5.41 -10.61 -3.94
CA GLY A 138 4.08 -10.58 -4.55
C GLY A 138 3.65 -9.16 -4.96
N GLN A 139 4.04 -8.14 -4.20
CA GLN A 139 3.77 -6.75 -4.56
C GLN A 139 4.45 -6.39 -5.89
N HIS A 140 5.76 -6.65 -5.98
CA HIS A 140 6.53 -6.40 -7.20
C HIS A 140 6.02 -7.22 -8.38
N ALA A 141 5.72 -8.52 -8.19
CA ALA A 141 5.21 -9.39 -9.24
C ALA A 141 3.86 -8.92 -9.80
N TYR A 142 2.96 -8.40 -8.95
CA TYR A 142 1.71 -7.82 -9.42
C TYR A 142 1.97 -6.58 -10.28
N LEU A 143 2.79 -5.63 -9.80
CA LEU A 143 3.11 -4.39 -10.50
C LEU A 143 3.81 -4.64 -11.85
N GLN A 144 4.71 -5.62 -11.92
CA GLN A 144 5.40 -6.01 -13.16
C GLN A 144 4.48 -6.60 -14.22
N ARG A 145 3.32 -7.15 -13.83
CA ARG A 145 2.32 -7.66 -14.77
C ARG A 145 1.35 -6.59 -15.24
N LEU A 146 1.28 -5.44 -14.57
CA LEU A 146 0.44 -4.35 -15.02
C LEU A 146 0.96 -3.80 -16.35
N ALA A 147 0.03 -3.40 -17.22
CA ALA A 147 0.32 -2.63 -18.40
C ALA A 147 -0.58 -1.40 -18.44
N CYS A 148 0.03 -0.27 -18.76
CA CYS A 148 -0.63 1.02 -18.95
C CYS A 148 -1.62 0.97 -20.12
N PRO A 149 -2.52 1.96 -20.27
CA PRO A 149 -3.46 2.01 -21.39
C PRO A 149 -2.83 1.92 -22.78
N ASN A 150 -1.59 2.39 -22.93
CA ASN A 150 -0.81 2.30 -24.17
C ASN A 150 -0.04 0.97 -24.33
N GLY A 151 -0.26 -0.01 -23.45
CA GLY A 151 0.40 -1.32 -23.45
C GLY A 151 1.80 -1.37 -22.84
N SER A 152 2.40 -0.22 -22.53
CA SER A 152 3.73 -0.16 -21.90
C SER A 152 3.69 -0.62 -20.43
N ALA A 153 4.83 -1.07 -19.91
CA ALA A 153 4.95 -1.38 -18.48
C ALA A 153 5.00 -0.06 -17.68
N PRO A 154 4.27 0.05 -16.55
CA PRO A 154 4.38 1.22 -15.70
C PRO A 154 5.73 1.26 -15.00
N ALA A 155 6.25 2.47 -14.77
CA ALA A 155 7.28 2.67 -13.76
C ALA A 155 6.62 2.68 -12.38
N PHE A 156 7.25 2.09 -11.37
CA PHE A 156 6.69 2.09 -10.02
C PHE A 156 7.77 2.21 -8.94
N ARG A 157 7.40 2.78 -7.80
CA ARG A 157 8.24 2.84 -6.60
C ARG A 157 7.39 2.73 -5.34
N ARG A 158 7.90 2.06 -4.32
CA ARG A 158 7.28 2.05 -3.00
C ARG A 158 7.40 3.43 -2.36
N VAL A 159 6.30 3.97 -1.85
CA VAL A 159 6.25 5.29 -1.18
C VAL A 159 6.06 5.19 0.33
N GLY A 160 5.92 3.97 0.87
CA GLY A 160 5.93 3.71 2.30
C GLY A 160 4.77 2.82 2.74
N SER A 161 4.66 2.65 4.05
CA SER A 161 3.51 2.01 4.68
C SER A 161 2.45 3.04 5.06
N PHE A 162 1.20 2.65 4.98
CA PHE A 162 0.05 3.54 5.03
C PHE A 162 -0.93 3.21 6.16
N GLY A 163 -0.46 2.48 7.17
CA GLY A 163 -1.26 2.07 8.33
C GLY A 163 -2.07 0.81 8.08
N VAL A 164 -2.97 0.52 9.02
CA VAL A 164 -3.83 -0.65 8.98
C VAL A 164 -4.90 -0.50 7.90
N GLY A 165 -5.03 -1.50 7.02
CA GLY A 165 -6.04 -1.60 5.98
C GLY A 165 -7.25 -2.45 6.39
N PRO A 166 -8.17 -2.73 5.44
CA PRO A 166 -9.44 -3.40 5.73
C PRO A 166 -9.31 -4.87 6.14
N TYR A 167 -8.13 -5.47 5.94
CA TYR A 167 -7.82 -6.84 6.38
C TYR A 167 -7.13 -6.88 7.74
N SER A 168 -7.16 -5.78 8.50
CA SER A 168 -6.50 -5.65 9.81
C SER A 168 -4.98 -5.86 9.78
N THR A 169 -4.35 -5.60 8.64
CA THR A 169 -2.89 -5.60 8.51
C THR A 169 -2.38 -4.36 7.80
N ILE A 170 -1.07 -4.16 7.77
CA ILE A 170 -0.44 -2.97 7.23
C ILE A 170 -0.50 -3.00 5.70
N ILE A 171 -0.99 -1.91 5.11
CA ILE A 171 -0.94 -1.70 3.67
C ILE A 171 0.26 -0.85 3.27
N ASP A 172 0.83 -1.17 2.12
CA ASP A 172 1.88 -0.39 1.48
C ASP A 172 1.32 0.41 0.31
N GLY A 173 1.92 1.56 0.03
CA GLY A 173 1.61 2.38 -1.13
C GLY A 173 2.73 2.37 -2.14
N TYR A 174 2.35 2.35 -3.42
CA TYR A 174 3.22 2.41 -4.56
C TYR A 174 2.79 3.55 -5.48
N ASP A 175 3.70 4.47 -5.77
CA ASP A 175 3.53 5.36 -6.91
C ASP A 175 3.69 4.53 -8.18
N VAL A 176 2.75 4.66 -9.10
CA VAL A 176 2.74 3.99 -10.40
C VAL A 176 2.57 5.05 -11.48
N ASP A 177 3.47 5.06 -12.46
CA ASP A 177 3.56 6.07 -13.50
C ASP A 177 3.42 5.43 -14.89
N CYS A 178 2.42 5.89 -15.63
CA CYS A 178 2.16 5.55 -17.02
C CYS A 178 2.48 6.73 -17.93
N GLY A 179 3.77 7.06 -18.09
CA GLY A 179 4.24 8.08 -19.02
C GLY A 179 3.76 9.50 -18.67
N GLY A 180 3.67 9.82 -17.38
CA GLY A 180 3.21 11.11 -16.85
C GLY A 180 1.89 11.00 -16.08
N THR A 181 1.08 9.96 -16.34
CA THR A 181 -0.12 9.69 -15.54
C THR A 181 0.28 8.93 -14.27
N LYS A 182 0.27 9.62 -13.14
CA LYS A 182 0.64 9.05 -11.83
C LYS A 182 -0.58 8.65 -11.02
N SER A 183 -0.54 7.47 -10.42
CA SER A 183 -1.51 6.99 -9.44
C SER A 183 -0.79 6.37 -8.25
N VAL A 184 -1.48 6.30 -7.10
CA VAL A 184 -1.00 5.56 -5.94
C VAL A 184 -1.83 4.29 -5.82
N LEU A 185 -1.18 3.13 -5.85
CA LEU A 185 -1.80 1.85 -5.59
C LEU A 185 -1.47 1.38 -4.19
N PHE A 186 -2.48 0.87 -3.48
CA PHE A 186 -2.33 0.27 -2.17
C PHE A 186 -2.33 -1.24 -2.27
N MET A 187 -1.43 -1.89 -1.57
CA MET A 187 -1.25 -3.34 -1.59
C MET A 187 -1.10 -3.89 -0.18
N ASP A 188 -1.75 -5.01 0.08
CA ASP A 188 -1.65 -5.77 1.32
C ASP A 188 -0.87 -7.06 1.03
N MET A 189 0.27 -7.25 1.70
CA MET A 189 1.18 -8.36 1.43
C MET A 189 1.00 -9.57 2.35
N TYR A 190 0.05 -9.52 3.28
CA TYR A 190 -0.08 -10.52 4.33
C TYR A 190 -1.04 -11.65 3.95
N HIS A 191 -1.26 -11.90 2.65
CA HIS A 191 -2.18 -12.93 2.15
C HIS A 191 -1.42 -14.16 1.63
N PRO A 192 -1.13 -15.17 2.48
CA PRO A 192 -0.32 -16.32 2.10
C PRO A 192 -0.90 -17.07 0.90
N GLY A 193 -0.04 -17.30 -0.11
CA GLY A 193 -0.41 -18.02 -1.34
C GLY A 193 -1.34 -17.26 -2.29
N TYR A 194 -1.75 -16.03 -1.96
CA TYR A 194 -2.65 -15.25 -2.80
C TYR A 194 -1.92 -14.41 -3.85
N SER A 195 -2.46 -14.40 -5.07
CA SER A 195 -2.00 -13.56 -6.18
C SER A 195 -3.21 -12.94 -6.88
N GLU A 196 -3.39 -11.62 -6.73
CA GLU A 196 -4.47 -10.90 -7.41
C GLU A 196 -4.30 -10.99 -8.93
N ARG A 197 -5.39 -11.32 -9.63
CA ARG A 197 -5.39 -11.53 -11.09
C ARG A 197 -6.16 -10.44 -11.83
N ARG A 198 -6.89 -9.60 -11.12
CA ARG A 198 -7.62 -8.48 -11.71
C ARG A 198 -6.71 -7.27 -11.86
N PRO A 199 -6.87 -6.49 -12.94
CA PRO A 199 -6.21 -5.21 -13.04
C PRO A 199 -6.84 -4.21 -12.07
N VAL A 200 -6.03 -3.33 -11.49
CA VAL A 200 -6.52 -2.08 -10.91
C VAL A 200 -7.15 -1.20 -12.02
N PRO A 201 -8.12 -0.33 -11.70
CA PRO A 201 -8.75 0.53 -12.70
C PRO A 201 -7.74 1.36 -13.49
N GLY A 202 -7.93 1.43 -14.81
CA GLY A 202 -7.02 2.15 -15.72
C GLY A 202 -5.80 1.35 -16.19
N PHE A 203 -5.67 0.08 -15.79
CA PHE A 203 -4.61 -0.81 -16.23
C PHE A 203 -5.18 -2.06 -16.90
N THR A 204 -4.33 -2.75 -17.65
CA THR A 204 -4.51 -4.16 -17.98
C THR A 204 -3.50 -4.99 -17.17
N ILE A 205 -3.72 -6.30 -17.07
CA ILE A 205 -2.81 -7.19 -16.33
C ILE A 205 -2.51 -8.42 -17.16
N ARG A 206 -1.23 -8.78 -17.21
CA ARG A 206 -0.72 -9.99 -17.87
C ARG A 206 -0.95 -11.20 -16.97
N ALA A 207 -1.12 -12.37 -17.58
CA ALA A 207 -1.20 -13.62 -16.85
C ALA A 207 0.10 -13.84 -16.02
N PRO A 208 0.01 -14.44 -14.82
CA PRO A 208 1.18 -14.89 -14.07
C PRO A 208 2.02 -15.90 -14.84
#